data_AF-A0A9E5ITX1-F1
#
_entry.id   AF-A0A9E5ITX1-F1
#
_cell.length_a   1.000
_cell.length_b   1.000
_cell.length_c   1.000
_cell.angle_alpha   90.00
_cell.angle_beta   90.00
_cell.angle_gamma   90.00
#
_symmetry.space_group_name_H-M   'P 1'
#
loop_
_entity.id
_entity.type
_entity.pdbx_description
1 polymer ?
#
loop_
_entity_poly.entity_id
_entity_poly.type
_entity_poly.pdbx_seq_one_letter_code
_entity_poly.pdbx_strand_id
1 'polypeptide(L)'
;MTSTLQPVLSGALVRIEPMRADDHDALFAVACDPLIWEQHPAHDRWQPAVFRRLFDEGLASGGGLTVRDAASGEVIGSSRYYEFRPAQRDISIGYTFLARRCWGSTYNH
;
A
#
# COMPACT_ATOMS: atom_id res chain seq x y z
N MET A 1 -16.50 -14.81 -13.66
CA MET A 1 -15.34 -13.88 -13.56
C MET A 1 -14.69 -14.11 -12.21
N THR A 2 -13.45 -14.58 -12.18
CA THR A 2 -12.67 -14.68 -10.95
C THR A 2 -12.31 -13.26 -10.51
N SER A 3 -12.81 -12.80 -9.37
CA SER A 3 -12.42 -11.49 -8.83
C SER A 3 -10.94 -11.55 -8.45
N THR A 4 -10.13 -10.65 -9.01
CA THR A 4 -8.71 -10.54 -8.63
C THR A 4 -8.63 -9.87 -7.26
N LEU A 5 -7.57 -10.13 -6.50
CA LEU A 5 -7.24 -9.39 -5.27
C LEU A 5 -6.51 -8.08 -5.57
N GLN A 6 -6.53 -7.64 -6.83
CA GLN A 6 -5.91 -6.41 -7.30
C GLN A 6 -6.90 -5.65 -8.18
N PRO A 7 -8.00 -5.13 -7.60
CA PRO A 7 -8.92 -4.29 -8.36
C PRO A 7 -8.27 -2.96 -8.76
N VAL A 8 -8.83 -2.32 -9.77
CA VAL A 8 -8.63 -0.88 -10.00
C VAL A 8 -9.82 -0.15 -9.40
N LEU A 9 -9.57 0.66 -8.38
CA LEU A 9 -10.58 1.48 -7.71
C LEU A 9 -10.30 2.96 -8.02
N SER A 10 -11.34 3.71 -8.36
CA SER A 10 -11.24 5.13 -8.67
C SER A 10 -12.23 5.91 -7.84
N GLY A 11 -11.73 6.85 -7.03
CA GLY A 11 -12.52 7.77 -6.23
C GLY A 11 -12.10 9.22 -6.49
N ALA A 12 -12.76 10.16 -5.83
CA ALA A 12 -12.48 11.59 -5.98
C ALA A 12 -11.10 12.00 -5.42
N LEU A 13 -10.61 11.30 -4.40
CA LEU A 13 -9.36 11.63 -3.71
C LEU A 13 -8.20 10.70 -4.12
N VAL A 14 -8.49 9.42 -4.35
CA VAL A 14 -7.44 8.42 -4.63
C VAL A 14 -7.82 7.49 -5.77
N ARG A 15 -6.79 7.02 -6.46
CA ARG A 15 -6.84 5.84 -7.33
C ARG A 15 -6.03 4.72 -6.67
N ILE A 16 -6.59 3.53 -6.63
CA ILE A 16 -5.93 2.34 -6.07
C ILE A 16 -5.79 1.31 -7.18
N GLU A 17 -4.59 0.82 -7.40
CA GLU A 17 -4.24 -0.02 -8.55
C GLU A 17 -3.40 -1.23 -8.15
N PRO A 18 -3.38 -2.30 -8.98
CA PRO A 18 -2.44 -3.39 -8.82
C PRO A 18 -1.01 -2.86 -8.64
N MET A 19 -0.33 -3.30 -7.58
CA MET A 19 1.09 -3.01 -7.38
C MET A 19 1.92 -3.62 -8.51
N ARG A 20 2.82 -2.82 -9.08
CA ARG A 20 3.72 -3.20 -10.19
C ARG A 20 5.17 -3.10 -9.73
N ALA A 21 6.06 -3.87 -10.35
CA ALA A 21 7.51 -3.80 -10.06
C ALA A 21 8.07 -2.37 -10.15
N ASP A 22 7.61 -1.60 -11.14
CA ASP A 22 8.05 -0.22 -11.38
C ASP A 22 7.56 0.78 -10.30
N ASP A 23 6.63 0.38 -9.41
CA ASP A 23 6.15 1.25 -8.32
C ASP A 23 7.16 1.34 -7.16
N HIS A 24 8.21 0.51 -7.14
CA HIS A 24 9.11 0.43 -5.99
C HIS A 24 9.69 1.78 -5.59
N ASP A 25 10.30 2.49 -6.53
CA ASP A 25 11.04 3.71 -6.21
C ASP A 25 10.10 4.79 -5.69
N ALA A 26 8.90 4.91 -6.29
CA ALA A 26 7.87 5.84 -5.85
C ALA A 26 7.30 5.48 -4.47
N LEU A 27 7.06 4.20 -4.20
CA LEU A 27 6.61 3.74 -2.89
C LEU A 27 7.70 3.87 -1.82
N PHE A 28 8.96 3.62 -2.17
CA PHE A 28 10.09 3.80 -1.26
C PHE A 28 10.29 5.26 -0.91
N ALA A 29 10.14 6.18 -1.87
CA ALA A 29 10.21 7.62 -1.62
C ALA A 29 9.17 8.09 -0.57
N VAL A 30 8.05 7.39 -0.43
CA VAL A 30 7.10 7.60 0.67
C VAL A 30 7.55 6.86 1.93
N ALA A 31 7.82 5.56 1.80
CA ALA A 31 8.12 4.68 2.93
C ALA A 31 9.42 5.01 3.66
N CYS A 32 10.37 5.71 3.03
CA CYS A 32 11.67 6.05 3.62
C CYS A 32 11.57 7.11 4.73
N ASP A 33 10.39 7.65 5.00
CA ASP A 33 10.13 8.53 6.15
C ASP A 33 10.04 7.70 7.45
N PRO A 34 11.02 7.81 8.38
CA PRO A 34 11.04 6.99 9.59
C PRO A 34 9.83 7.20 10.50
N LEU A 35 9.21 8.38 10.46
CA LEU A 35 8.06 8.72 11.29
C LEU A 35 6.78 8.00 10.84
N ILE A 36 6.75 7.41 9.63
CA ILE A 36 5.68 6.48 9.24
C ILE A 36 5.67 5.23 10.14
N TRP A 37 6.85 4.84 10.64
CA TRP A 37 7.05 3.56 11.30
C TRP A 37 7.35 3.68 12.80
N GLU A 38 7.48 4.90 13.33
CA GLU A 38 7.92 5.19 14.69
C GLU A 38 7.14 4.42 15.78
N GLN A 39 5.83 4.25 15.60
CA GLN A 39 4.96 3.54 16.54
C GLN A 39 4.73 2.07 16.18
N HIS A 40 5.25 1.61 15.03
CA HIS A 40 5.04 0.27 14.52
C HIS A 40 6.16 -0.68 15.01
N PRO A 41 5.87 -1.93 15.43
CA PRO A 41 6.91 -2.86 15.88
C PRO A 41 8.04 -3.06 14.85
N ALA A 42 7.68 -3.17 13.57
CA ALA A 42 8.62 -3.09 12.44
C ALA A 42 8.93 -1.63 12.06
N HIS A 43 9.65 -0.94 12.95
CA HIS A 43 10.01 0.47 12.87
C HIS A 43 11.13 0.77 11.86
N ASP A 44 11.76 -0.26 11.31
CA ASP A 44 12.92 -0.22 10.40
C ASP A 44 12.55 -0.27 8.92
N ARG A 45 11.25 -0.31 8.58
CA ARG A 45 10.74 -0.37 7.21
C ARG A 45 11.05 0.85 6.34
N TRP A 46 11.58 1.93 6.92
CA TRP A 46 12.13 3.06 6.15
C TRP A 46 13.50 2.74 5.53
N GLN A 47 14.18 1.69 5.99
CA GLN A 47 15.49 1.32 5.46
C GLN A 47 15.36 0.64 4.09
N PRO A 48 16.23 0.94 3.11
CA PRO A 48 16.10 0.42 1.75
C PRO A 48 15.96 -1.10 1.65
N ALA A 49 16.82 -1.84 2.36
CA ALA A 49 16.81 -3.31 2.30
C ALA A 49 15.57 -3.93 2.95
N VAL A 50 15.06 -3.33 4.04
CA VAL A 50 13.85 -3.79 4.72
C VAL A 50 12.62 -3.49 3.88
N PHE A 51 12.55 -2.29 3.30
CA PHE A 51 11.47 -1.91 2.40
C PHE A 51 11.45 -2.76 1.14
N ARG A 52 12.62 -3.03 0.54
CA ARG A 52 12.76 -3.90 -0.63
C ARG A 52 12.07 -5.24 -0.40
N ARG A 53 12.35 -5.88 0.73
CA ARG A 53 11.71 -7.15 1.13
C ARG A 53 10.20 -7.01 1.30
N LEU A 54 9.73 -5.97 2.00
CA LEU A 54 8.30 -5.71 2.20
C LEU A 54 7.55 -5.56 0.86
N PHE A 55 8.14 -4.83 -0.08
CA PHE A 55 7.58 -4.65 -1.42
C PHE A 55 7.59 -5.96 -2.20
N ASP A 56 8.69 -6.72 -2.20
CA ASP A 56 8.79 -7.95 -2.98
C ASP A 56 7.78 -8.99 -2.49
N GLU A 57 7.57 -9.09 -1.17
CA GLU A 57 6.49 -9.88 -0.57
C GLU A 57 5.11 -9.36 -0.99
N GLY A 58 4.95 -8.06 -1.21
CA GLY A 58 3.72 -7.43 -1.73
C GLY A 58 3.41 -7.78 -3.16
N LEU A 59 4.42 -7.67 -4.02
CA LEU A 59 4.30 -8.03 -5.42
C LEU A 59 4.01 -9.53 -5.58
N ALA A 60 4.74 -10.38 -4.85
CA ALA A 60 4.58 -11.84 -4.90
C ALA A 60 3.24 -12.32 -4.34
N SER A 61 2.61 -11.56 -3.42
CA SER A 61 1.33 -11.95 -2.82
C SER A 61 0.15 -11.99 -3.80
N GLY A 62 0.25 -11.30 -4.95
CA GLY A 62 -0.88 -11.15 -5.87
C GLY A 62 -2.06 -10.35 -5.29
N GLY A 63 -1.88 -9.66 -4.17
CA GLY A 63 -2.88 -8.80 -3.52
C GLY A 63 -2.37 -7.40 -3.17
N GLY A 64 -1.11 -7.07 -3.52
CA GLY A 64 -0.52 -5.75 -3.30
C GLY A 64 -1.17 -4.68 -4.17
N LEU A 65 -1.42 -3.52 -3.57
CA LEU A 65 -2.06 -2.36 -4.20
C LEU A 65 -1.25 -1.08 -3.95
N THR A 66 -1.10 -0.26 -4.98
CA THR A 66 -0.48 1.08 -4.91
C THR A 66 -1.58 2.13 -4.80
N VAL A 67 -1.45 3.05 -3.84
CA VAL A 67 -2.39 4.16 -3.61
C VAL A 67 -1.80 5.42 -4.22
N ARG A 68 -2.56 6.07 -5.10
CA ARG A 68 -2.18 7.31 -5.78
C ARG A 68 -3.17 8.42 -5.45
N ASP A 69 -2.67 9.64 -5.29
CA ASP A 69 -3.52 10.82 -5.31
C ASP A 69 -4.23 10.93 -6.67
N ALA A 70 -5.55 11.14 -6.66
CA ALA A 70 -6.35 11.14 -7.88
C ALA A 70 -6.07 12.37 -8.77
N ALA A 71 -5.67 13.50 -8.18
CA ALA A 71 -5.46 14.75 -8.92
C ALA A 71 -4.09 14.79 -9.61
N SER A 72 -3.03 14.38 -8.92
CA SER A 72 -1.64 14.46 -9.38
C SER A 72 -1.10 13.13 -9.93
N GLY A 73 -1.69 12.00 -9.56
CA GLY A 73 -1.17 10.66 -9.86
C GLY A 73 0.03 10.25 -9.00
N GLU A 74 0.44 11.10 -8.05
CA GLU A 74 1.55 10.84 -7.13
C GLU A 74 1.25 9.60 -6.28
N VAL A 75 2.24 8.73 -6.10
CA VAL A 75 2.14 7.62 -5.14
C VAL A 75 2.14 8.19 -3.73
N ILE A 76 1.12 7.85 -2.95
CA ILE A 76 0.97 8.32 -1.56
C ILE A 76 1.01 7.19 -0.55
N GLY A 77 1.12 5.94 -0.97
CA GLY A 77 1.22 4.79 -0.08
C GLY A 77 0.80 3.48 -0.73
N SER A 78 0.59 2.45 0.09
CA SER A 78 0.15 1.14 -0.37
C SER A 78 -0.80 0.47 0.62
N SER A 79 -1.47 -0.58 0.17
CA SER A 79 -2.20 -1.53 1.00
C SER A 79 -2.20 -2.91 0.33
N ARG A 80 -2.78 -3.91 0.98
CA ARG A 80 -2.80 -5.29 0.48
C ARG A 80 -4.05 -6.02 0.92
N TYR A 81 -4.69 -6.73 0.00
CA TYR A 81 -5.61 -7.81 0.32
C TYR A 81 -4.83 -9.09 0.60
N TYR A 82 -5.06 -9.75 1.75
CA TYR A 82 -4.39 -10.99 2.13
C TYR A 82 -5.32 -11.88 2.96
N GLU A 83 -4.89 -13.14 3.20
CA GLU A 83 -5.68 -14.13 3.94
C GLU A 83 -7.11 -14.33 3.40
N PHE A 84 -7.27 -14.36 2.07
CA PHE A 84 -8.58 -14.57 1.45
C PHE A 84 -9.10 -16.00 1.71
N ARG A 85 -10.20 -16.10 2.46
CA ARG A 85 -10.88 -17.35 2.82
C ARG A 85 -12.31 -17.33 2.25
N PRO A 86 -12.50 -17.67 0.96
CA PRO A 86 -13.80 -17.55 0.29
C PRO A 86 -14.91 -18.38 0.94
N ALA A 87 -14.58 -19.55 1.48
CA ALA A 87 -15.54 -20.41 2.20
C ALA A 87 -16.12 -19.72 3.45
N GLN A 88 -15.35 -18.82 4.08
CA GLN A 88 -15.73 -18.06 5.27
C GLN A 88 -16.23 -16.65 4.91
N ARG A 89 -16.18 -16.27 3.63
CA ARG A 89 -16.43 -14.90 3.12
C ARG A 89 -15.57 -13.85 3.84
N ASP A 90 -14.32 -14.22 4.09
CA ASP A 90 -13.38 -13.42 4.89
C ASP A 90 -12.15 -13.02 4.08
N ILE A 91 -11.65 -11.82 4.34
CA ILE A 91 -10.42 -11.27 3.76
C ILE A 91 -9.86 -10.18 4.68
N SER A 92 -8.53 -10.12 4.76
CA SER A 92 -7.83 -9.07 5.49
C SER A 92 -7.33 -7.96 4.58
N ILE A 93 -7.31 -6.73 5.11
CA ILE A 93 -6.70 -5.56 4.50
C ILE A 93 -5.63 -5.04 5.46
N GLY A 94 -4.43 -4.78 4.96
CA GLY A 94 -3.31 -4.41 5.82
C GLY A 94 -2.04 -4.16 5.05
N TYR A 95 -0.90 -4.21 5.76
CA TYR A 95 0.38 -3.70 5.26
C TYR A 95 0.27 -2.24 4.77
N THR A 96 -0.73 -1.52 5.30
CA THR A 96 -1.09 -0.19 4.85
C THR A 96 -0.14 0.83 5.42
N PHE A 97 0.40 1.68 4.55
CA PHE A 97 1.06 2.91 4.95
C PHE A 97 0.67 4.02 3.98
N LEU A 98 0.57 5.24 4.48
CA LEU A 98 0.35 6.45 3.70
C LEU A 98 1.42 7.47 4.08
N ALA A 99 1.76 8.37 3.15
CA ALA A 99 2.58 9.53 3.43
C ALA A 99 2.02 10.31 4.62
N ARG A 100 2.87 10.80 5.52
CA ARG A 100 2.42 11.49 6.75
C ARG A 100 1.52 12.69 6.50
N ARG A 101 1.71 13.40 5.38
CA ARG A 101 0.82 14.52 4.98
C ARG A 101 -0.64 14.10 4.78
N CYS A 102 -0.91 12.82 4.61
CA CYS A 102 -2.25 12.26 4.48
C CYS A 102 -2.88 11.90 5.84
N TRP A 103 -2.12 11.87 6.94
CA TRP A 103 -2.61 11.48 8.26
C TRP A 103 -3.38 12.62 8.94
N GLY A 104 -4.54 12.33 9.52
CA GLY A 104 -5.42 13.34 10.11
C GLY A 104 -5.95 14.35 9.08
N SER A 105 -6.02 13.94 7.80
CA SER A 105 -6.42 14.79 6.67
C SER A 105 -7.66 14.22 5.97
N THR A 106 -8.09 14.85 4.88
CA THR A 106 -9.19 14.33 4.06
C THR A 106 -8.94 12.94 3.48
N TYR A 107 -7.68 12.49 3.38
CA TYR A 107 -7.35 11.14 2.90
C TYR A 107 -7.55 10.06 3.97
N ASN A 108 -7.29 10.40 5.23
CA ASN A 108 -7.33 9.50 6.38
C ASN A 108 -7.49 10.35 7.66
N HIS A 109 -8.70 10.38 8.21
CA HIS A 109 -9.11 11.23 9.33
C HIS A 109 -9.31 10.41 10.60
#